data_AF-A0A1Q6IJ53-F1
#
_entry.id   AF-A0A1Q6IJ53-F1
#
_cell.length_a   1.000
_cell.length_b   1.000
_cell.length_c   1.000
_cell.angle_alpha   90.00
_cell.angle_beta   90.00
_cell.angle_gamma   90.00
#
_symmetry.space_group_name_H-M   'P 1'
#
loop_
_entity.id
_entity.type
_entity.pdbx_description
1 polymer ?
#
loop_
_entity_poly.entity_id
_entity_poly.type
_entity_poly.pdbx_seq_one_letter_code
_entity_poly.pdbx_strand_id
1 'polypeptide(L)'
;MGAYVQTDPAFLYDKFRHQKSIGNDFYRIQTDTQDTCLMCHWKKGTEDQIQLNIRTIGLEEVIKSGDYDAKIVKKVGRKHWLWAEDAKLGLIIEIRE
;
A
#
# COMPACT_ATOMS: atom_id res chain seq x y z
N MET A 1 8.71 -2.91 4.58
CA MET A 1 7.41 -2.87 3.90
C MET A 1 7.30 -1.47 3.28
N GLY A 2 6.71 -1.31 2.11
CA GLY A 2 6.82 -0.06 1.35
C GLY A 2 5.96 -0.04 0.09
N ALA A 3 5.80 1.15 -0.48
CA ALA A 3 5.15 1.45 -1.75
C ALA A 3 6.20 1.82 -2.80
N TYR A 4 6.04 1.30 -4.01
CA TYR A 4 6.94 1.51 -5.14
C TYR A 4 6.12 1.87 -6.36
N VAL A 5 6.57 2.86 -7.15
CA VAL A 5 6.00 3.15 -8.46
C VAL A 5 7.05 2.79 -9.50
N GLN A 6 6.68 1.90 -10.43
CA GLN A 6 7.59 1.26 -11.36
C GLN A 6 8.71 0.52 -10.59
N THR A 7 9.94 1.02 -10.66
CA THR A 7 11.11 0.51 -9.93
C THR A 7 11.55 1.42 -8.79
N ASP A 8 10.94 2.60 -8.66
CA ASP A 8 11.37 3.62 -7.71
C ASP A 8 10.56 3.55 -6.41
N PRO A 9 11.21 3.68 -5.24
CA PRO A 9 10.50 3.70 -3.96
C PRO A 9 9.73 5.02 -3.83
N ALA A 10 8.41 4.96 -3.97
CA ALA A 10 7.52 6.08 -3.68
C ALA A 10 7.36 6.29 -2.16
N PHE A 11 7.40 5.20 -1.37
CA PHE A 11 7.32 5.25 0.09
C PHE A 11 7.97 4.04 0.74
N LEU A 12 9.18 4.16 1.29
CA LEU A 12 9.88 3.06 1.96
C LEU A 12 9.84 3.22 3.49
N TYR A 13 9.66 2.14 4.25
CA TYR A 13 9.88 2.21 5.70
C TYR A 13 11.32 2.52 6.05
N ASP A 14 11.47 3.45 6.98
CA ASP A 14 12.71 3.82 7.64
C ASP A 14 12.39 4.26 9.08
N LYS A 15 13.39 4.78 9.81
CA LYS A 15 13.19 5.21 11.21
C LYS A 15 12.11 6.29 11.40
N PHE A 16 11.73 7.01 10.34
CA PHE A 16 10.76 8.11 10.34
C PHE A 16 9.50 7.80 9.52
N ARG A 17 9.40 6.58 8.96
CA ARG A 17 8.28 6.13 8.12
C ARG A 17 7.81 4.78 8.61
N HIS A 18 6.56 4.70 9.06
CA HIS A 18 6.01 3.49 9.69
C HIS A 18 4.62 3.15 9.17
N GLN A 19 4.28 1.85 9.19
CA GLN A 19 2.90 1.40 8.96
C GLN A 19 2.13 1.64 10.24
N LYS A 20 1.02 2.34 10.15
CA LYS A 20 0.01 2.32 11.19
C LYS A 20 -1.20 1.58 10.65
N SER A 21 -1.47 0.42 11.21
CA SER A 21 -2.80 -0.21 11.08
C SER A 21 -3.78 0.65 11.87
N ILE A 22 -4.86 1.09 11.20
CA ILE A 22 -5.95 1.88 11.79
C ILE A 22 -7.23 1.04 11.68
N GLY A 23 -7.10 -0.28 11.87
CA GLY A 23 -8.16 -1.27 11.64
C GLY A 23 -7.61 -2.54 10.99
N ASN A 24 -8.48 -3.52 10.80
CA ASN A 24 -8.12 -4.82 10.20
C ASN A 24 -7.88 -4.72 8.68
N ASP A 25 -8.56 -3.77 8.04
CA ASP A 25 -8.59 -3.57 6.60
C ASP A 25 -7.98 -2.23 6.16
N PHE A 26 -7.71 -1.32 7.10
CA PHE A 26 -7.23 0.02 6.81
C PHE A 26 -5.83 0.29 7.36
N TYR A 27 -4.94 0.75 6.49
CA TYR A 27 -3.54 1.03 6.80
C TYR A 27 -3.16 2.42 6.33
N ARG A 28 -2.33 3.09 7.12
CA ARG A 28 -1.70 4.36 6.76
C ARG A 28 -0.18 4.19 6.79
N ILE A 29 0.46 4.55 5.69
CA ILE A 29 1.90 4.68 5.55
C ILE A 29 2.18 6.18 5.55
N GLN A 30 2.98 6.67 6.49
CA GLN A 30 3.21 8.11 6.66
C GLN A 30 4.64 8.42 7.09
N THR A 31 5.07 9.64 6.84
CA THR A 31 6.25 10.27 7.46
C THR A 31 5.89 10.81 8.84
N ASP A 32 6.90 11.06 9.68
CA ASP A 32 6.72 11.65 11.02
C ASP A 32 6.03 13.03 10.99
N THR A 33 6.30 13.84 9.96
CA THR A 33 5.65 15.15 9.77
C THR A 33 4.21 15.04 9.25
N GLN A 34 3.81 13.85 8.77
CA GLN A 34 2.51 13.55 8.16
C GLN A 34 2.15 14.35 6.90
N ASP A 35 3.07 15.15 6.37
CA ASP A 35 2.89 15.92 5.13
C ASP A 35 2.66 15.01 3.91
N THR A 36 3.18 13.79 3.99
CA THR A 36 3.01 12.76 2.98
C THR A 36 2.45 11.49 3.59
N CYS A 37 1.32 11.00 3.07
CA CYS A 37 0.78 9.71 3.49
C CYS A 37 0.05 8.96 2.37
N LEU A 38 0.10 7.63 2.48
CA LEU A 38 -0.67 6.68 1.70
C LEU A 38 -1.60 5.94 2.64
N MET A 39 -2.90 6.15 2.45
CA MET A 39 -3.96 5.42 3.12
C MET A 39 -4.45 4.33 2.17
N CYS A 40 -4.54 3.11 2.68
CA CYS A 40 -4.91 1.94 1.92
C CYS A 40 -6.01 1.19 2.67
N HIS A 41 -7.18 1.13 2.08
CA HIS A 41 -8.24 0.21 2.49
C HIS A 41 -8.21 -1.00 1.56
N TRP A 42 -7.96 -2.18 2.10
CA TRP A 42 -7.99 -3.40 1.29
C TRP A 42 -9.32 -4.12 1.48
N LYS A 43 -9.81 -4.73 0.40
CA LYS A 43 -10.96 -5.62 0.40
C LYS A 43 -10.54 -6.94 -0.19
N LYS A 44 -11.04 -8.04 0.40
CA LYS A 44 -10.79 -9.38 -0.12
C LYS A 44 -11.35 -9.46 -1.55
N GLY A 45 -10.48 -9.73 -2.51
CA GLY A 45 -10.87 -10.03 -3.88
C GLY A 45 -11.01 -11.55 -4.06
N THR A 46 -10.34 -12.07 -5.07
CA THR A 46 -10.20 -13.52 -5.31
C THR A 46 -9.06 -14.09 -4.44
N GLU A 47 -8.74 -15.37 -4.63
CA GLU A 47 -7.64 -16.03 -3.90
C GLU A 47 -6.27 -15.35 -4.13
N ASP A 48 -6.04 -14.85 -5.35
CA ASP A 48 -4.77 -14.25 -5.78
C ASP A 48 -4.83 -12.74 -5.95
N GLN A 49 -5.96 -12.10 -5.66
CA GLN A 49 -6.17 -10.67 -5.88
C GLN A 49 -6.79 -9.97 -4.67
N ILE A 50 -6.37 -8.72 -4.50
CA ILE A 50 -6.89 -7.82 -3.48
C ILE A 50 -7.31 -6.53 -4.17
N GLN A 51 -8.49 -6.03 -3.80
CA GLN A 51 -8.91 -4.69 -4.17
C GLN A 51 -8.38 -3.68 -3.17
N LEU A 52 -7.72 -2.64 -3.66
CA LEU A 52 -7.14 -1.59 -2.85
C LEU A 52 -7.82 -0.27 -3.18
N ASN A 53 -8.47 0.35 -2.20
CA ASN A 53 -8.82 1.76 -2.27
C ASN A 53 -7.67 2.57 -1.65
N ILE A 54 -6.96 3.32 -2.48
CA ILE A 54 -5.82 4.13 -2.08
C ILE A 54 -6.21 5.59 -2.06
N ARG A 55 -5.83 6.27 -0.99
CA ARG A 55 -5.88 7.73 -0.88
C ARG A 55 -4.50 8.25 -0.51
N THR A 56 -4.09 9.31 -1.18
CA THR A 56 -2.77 9.92 -1.01
C THR A 56 -2.93 11.35 -0.52
N ILE A 57 -1.98 11.78 0.31
CA ILE A 57 -1.78 13.18 0.69
C ILE A 57 -0.32 13.50 0.39
N GLY A 58 -0.05 14.55 -0.40
CA GLY A 58 1.30 15.00 -0.75
C GLY A 58 2.09 14.03 -1.65
N LEU A 59 1.41 13.08 -2.29
CA LEU A 59 1.98 12.06 -3.19
C LEU A 59 1.18 11.95 -4.50
N GLU A 60 0.22 12.84 -4.74
CA GLU A 60 -0.77 12.76 -5.81
C GLU A 60 -0.14 12.77 -7.22
N GLU A 61 1.03 13.39 -7.36
CA GLU A 61 1.81 13.40 -8.60
C GLU A 61 2.51 12.06 -8.88
N VAL A 62 2.70 11.23 -7.86
CA VAL A 62 3.43 9.95 -7.93
C VAL A 62 2.48 8.77 -7.90
N ILE A 63 1.52 8.78 -6.98
CA ILE A 63 0.49 7.75 -6.80
C ILE A 63 -0.85 8.47 -6.82
N LYS A 64 -1.70 8.11 -7.79
CA LYS A 64 -3.05 8.64 -7.83
C LYS A 64 -3.90 7.98 -6.74
N SER A 65 -4.84 8.73 -6.19
CA SER A 65 -5.88 8.14 -5.36
C SER A 65 -6.88 7.41 -6.26
N GLY A 66 -7.40 6.27 -5.81
CA GLY A 66 -8.34 5.48 -6.59
C GLY A 66 -8.44 4.02 -6.13
N ASP A 67 -9.26 3.27 -6.85
CA ASP A 67 -9.39 1.82 -6.69
C ASP A 67 -8.43 1.09 -7.62
N TYR A 68 -7.76 0.08 -7.09
CA TYR A 68 -6.76 -0.73 -7.79
C TYR A 68 -6.99 -2.21 -7.55
N ASP A 69 -7.01 -2.99 -8.62
CA ASP A 69 -6.92 -4.44 -8.55
C ASP A 69 -5.43 -4.83 -8.47
N ALA A 70 -5.01 -5.36 -7.33
CA ALA A 70 -3.64 -5.77 -7.10
C ALA A 70 -3.53 -7.29 -7.01
N LYS A 71 -2.57 -7.87 -7.73
CA LYS A 71 -2.22 -9.28 -7.62
C LYS A 71 -1.34 -9.52 -6.40
N ILE A 72 -1.55 -10.61 -5.69
CA ILE A 72 -0.66 -11.08 -4.64
C ILE A 72 0.53 -11.77 -5.31
N VAL A 73 1.70 -11.14 -5.30
CA VAL A 73 2.92 -11.71 -5.91
C VAL A 73 3.72 -12.57 -4.93
N LYS A 74 3.51 -12.38 -3.63
CA LYS A 74 4.15 -13.18 -2.56
C LYS A 74 3.35 -13.09 -1.28
N LYS A 75 3.28 -14.19 -0.53
CA LYS A 75 2.73 -14.26 0.83
C LYS A 75 3.74 -14.93 1.77
N VAL A 76 4.05 -14.29 2.89
CA VAL A 76 4.88 -14.85 3.96
C VAL A 76 4.25 -14.49 5.30
N GLY A 77 3.60 -15.47 5.93
CA GLY A 77 2.76 -15.23 7.11
C GLY A 77 1.67 -14.21 6.81
N ARG A 78 1.63 -13.12 7.57
CA ARG A 78 0.68 -12.01 7.39
C ARG A 78 1.10 -10.98 6.35
N LYS A 79 2.34 -11.05 5.85
CA LYS A 79 2.87 -10.09 4.88
C LYS A 79 2.50 -10.49 3.46
N HIS A 80 1.90 -9.57 2.74
CA HIS A 80 1.48 -9.72 1.36
C HIS A 80 2.20 -8.68 0.52
N TRP A 81 2.84 -9.14 -0.54
CA TRP A 81 3.40 -8.28 -1.58
C TRP A 81 2.39 -8.23 -2.70
N LEU A 82 2.00 -7.02 -3.06
CA LEU A 82 0.94 -6.71 -3.99
C LEU A 82 1.52 -5.95 -5.17
N TRP A 83 0.98 -6.22 -6.36
CA TRP A 83 1.33 -5.49 -7.58
C TRP A 83 0.06 -5.12 -8.34
N ALA A 84 -0.19 -3.82 -8.48
CA ALA A 84 -1.25 -3.26 -9.32
C ALA A 84 -0.64 -2.81 -10.66
N GLU A 85 -0.90 -3.59 -11.70
CA GLU A 85 -0.29 -3.44 -13.03
C GLU A 85 -0.64 -2.09 -13.68
N ASP A 86 -1.92 -1.71 -13.63
CA ASP A 86 -2.45 -0.50 -14.26
C ASP A 86 -1.84 0.78 -13.67
N ALA A 87 -1.49 0.73 -12.39
CA ALA A 87 -0.86 1.82 -11.66
C ALA A 87 0.67 1.73 -11.63
N LYS A 88 1.25 0.62 -12.11
CA LYS A 88 2.65 0.24 -11.87
C LYS A 88 3.04 0.39 -10.40
N LEU A 89 2.15 -0.04 -9.50
CA LEU A 89 2.27 0.19 -8.06
C LEU A 89 2.53 -1.12 -7.32
N GLY A 90 3.67 -1.20 -6.63
CA GLY A 90 4.01 -2.27 -5.71
C GLY A 90 3.72 -1.87 -4.27
N LEU A 91 3.06 -2.73 -3.49
CA LEU A 91 2.79 -2.50 -2.08
C LEU A 91 3.17 -3.71 -1.26
N ILE A 92 3.68 -3.48 -0.05
CA ILE A 92 3.86 -4.55 0.94
C ILE A 92 3.03 -4.20 2.15
N ILE A 93 1.98 -4.98 2.40
CA ILE A 93 1.06 -4.78 3.52
C ILE A 93 1.06 -5.99 4.44
N GLU A 94 0.77 -5.75 5.71
CA GLU A 94 0.60 -6.80 6.72
C GLU A 94 -0.89 -6.93 7.04
N ILE A 95 -1.53 -7.95 6.48
CA ILE A 95 -2.97 -8.19 6.62
C ILE A 95 -3.22 -8.94 7.93
N ARG A 96 -4.12 -8.40 8.77
CA ARG A 96 -4.58 -9.07 9.99
C ARG A 96 -6.00 -9.59 9.72
N GLU A 97 -6.10 -10.91 9.50
CA GLU A 97 -7.38 -11.64 9.49
C GLU A 97 -7.97 -11.71 10.90
#